data_AF-A0A7H0IBP0-F1
#
_entry.id   AF-A0A7H0IBP0-F1
#
_cell.length_a   1.000
_cell.length_b   1.000
_cell.length_c   1.000
_cell.angle_alpha   90.00
_cell.angle_beta   90.00
_cell.angle_gamma   90.00
#
_symmetry.space_group_name_H-M   'P 1'
#
loop_
_entity.id
_entity.type
_entity.pdbx_description
1 polymer ?
#
loop_
_entity_poly.entity_id
_entity_poly.type
_entity_poly.pdbx_seq_one_letter_code
_entity_poly.pdbx_strand_id
1 'polypeptide(L)'
;MSELSRQPRILLVGPSVEVVRAAGAAGFGVWSLWDARRCPDARLAVVSERLLLADFADEAGLADATGAAAEAGLCVNPPGAVRLLADKEAVRRVGEVNGLVATGSSGAVGGARFRVDTLSVHGMHHTVGITVETPYGVLYPAPVTAGVAAALRSAVASLLDLAGYQYGPACTSVVLTARGPVTTGCRTVVAEEPVAGLVRVAAGRDVVGDAFGALAGRDVVPVRARGFAVAIAVGGLLGERVRELPYVREVVGGYAVVGAESVDLVVELAGFIRELAGSGVC
;
A
#
# COMPACT_ATOMS: atom_id res chain seq x y z
N MET A 1 8.37 -14.98 -37.09
CA MET A 1 7.79 -14.12 -36.04
C MET A 1 8.64 -14.29 -34.79
N SER A 2 9.46 -13.29 -34.47
CA SER A 2 10.53 -13.35 -33.46
C SER A 2 9.97 -13.40 -32.03
N GLU A 3 10.61 -14.18 -31.15
CA GLU A 3 10.29 -14.37 -29.72
C GLU A 3 10.28 -13.06 -28.90
N LEU A 4 10.77 -11.96 -29.46
CA LEU A 4 10.73 -10.61 -28.86
C LEU A 4 9.33 -9.95 -28.86
N SER A 5 8.31 -10.57 -29.46
CA SER A 5 6.97 -9.98 -29.64
C SER A 5 5.96 -10.26 -28.50
N ARG A 6 6.38 -10.80 -27.35
CA ARG A 6 5.44 -11.25 -26.30
C ARG A 6 5.78 -10.82 -24.87
N GLN A 7 6.59 -9.78 -24.71
CA GLN A 7 6.81 -9.24 -23.37
C GLN A 7 5.49 -8.65 -22.84
N PRO A 8 4.96 -9.11 -21.68
CA PRO A 8 3.74 -8.56 -21.13
C PRO A 8 3.96 -7.09 -20.78
N ARG A 9 2.96 -6.25 -21.05
CA ARG A 9 3.04 -4.81 -20.77
C ARG A 9 2.06 -4.41 -19.69
N ILE A 10 2.42 -3.38 -18.93
CA ILE A 10 1.58 -2.84 -17.86
C ILE A 10 1.62 -1.32 -17.84
N LEU A 11 0.49 -0.71 -17.49
CA LEU A 11 0.42 0.72 -17.15
C LEU A 11 0.59 0.90 -15.64
N LEU A 12 1.54 1.74 -15.23
CA LEU A 12 1.68 2.21 -13.85
C LEU A 12 1.33 3.70 -13.78
N VAL A 13 0.50 4.09 -12.80
CA VAL A 13 0.05 5.47 -12.62
C VAL A 13 0.79 6.10 -11.44
N GLY A 14 1.48 7.21 -11.69
CA GLY A 14 2.35 7.91 -10.74
C GLY A 14 3.48 7.06 -10.12
N PRO A 15 4.16 6.16 -10.86
CA PRO A 15 5.12 5.24 -10.26
C PRO A 15 6.41 5.93 -9.82
N SER A 16 7.06 5.41 -8.79
CA SER A 16 8.47 5.71 -8.54
C SER A 16 9.39 4.96 -9.52
N VAL A 17 10.64 5.40 -9.65
CA VAL A 17 11.64 4.74 -10.50
C VAL A 17 11.89 3.30 -10.05
N GLU A 18 11.88 3.06 -8.75
CA GLU A 18 12.09 1.75 -8.13
C GLU A 18 10.97 0.78 -8.50
N VAL A 19 9.71 1.25 -8.49
CA VAL A 19 8.55 0.44 -8.90
C VAL A 19 8.64 0.07 -10.38
N VAL A 20 9.03 1.02 -11.26
CA VAL A 20 9.22 0.72 -12.70
C VAL A 20 10.35 -0.29 -12.91
N ARG A 21 11.46 -0.17 -12.18
CA ARG A 21 12.56 -1.14 -12.25
C ARG A 21 12.16 -2.52 -11.75
N ALA A 22 11.37 -2.61 -10.69
CA ALA A 22 10.87 -3.88 -10.17
C ALA A 22 9.95 -4.58 -11.19
N ALA A 23 9.08 -3.83 -11.87
CA ALA A 23 8.27 -4.35 -12.97
C ALA A 23 9.13 -4.86 -14.14
N GLY A 24 10.14 -4.09 -14.55
CA GLY A 24 11.08 -4.49 -15.60
C GLY A 24 11.88 -5.74 -15.24
N ALA A 25 12.35 -5.84 -14.00
CA ALA A 25 13.03 -7.04 -13.48
C ALA A 25 12.12 -8.28 -13.44
N ALA A 26 10.81 -8.09 -13.29
CA ALA A 26 9.81 -9.15 -13.40
C ALA A 26 9.42 -9.47 -14.85
N GLY A 27 10.02 -8.80 -15.84
CA GLY A 27 9.83 -9.07 -17.26
C GLY A 27 8.74 -8.23 -17.92
N PHE A 28 8.23 -7.16 -17.30
CA PHE A 28 7.21 -6.31 -17.91
C PHE A 28 7.81 -5.16 -18.75
N GLY A 29 7.19 -4.87 -19.89
CA GLY A 29 7.33 -3.56 -20.55
C GLY A 29 6.43 -2.54 -19.86
N VAL A 30 7.00 -1.41 -19.41
CA VAL A 30 6.27 -0.47 -18.55
C VAL A 30 5.89 0.80 -19.29
N TRP A 31 4.61 1.13 -19.27
CA TRP A 31 4.13 2.47 -19.57
C TRP A 31 3.84 3.18 -18.24
N SER A 32 4.37 4.39 -18.10
CA SER A 32 4.15 5.23 -16.92
C SER A 32 3.21 6.36 -17.28
N LEU A 33 2.16 6.58 -16.48
CA LEU A 33 1.30 7.75 -16.55
C LEU A 33 1.61 8.68 -15.39
N TRP A 34 1.93 9.94 -15.66
CA TRP A 34 2.38 10.91 -14.65
C TRP A 34 1.55 12.20 -14.68
N ASP A 35 1.39 12.83 -13.51
CA ASP A 35 0.65 14.10 -13.37
C ASP A 35 1.45 15.25 -14.01
N ALA A 36 0.91 15.81 -15.09
CA ALA A 36 1.55 16.88 -15.86
C ALA A 36 1.82 18.15 -15.03
N ARG A 37 1.11 18.35 -13.92
CA ARG A 37 1.32 19.49 -13.01
C ARG A 37 2.54 19.33 -12.11
N ARG A 38 3.16 18.16 -12.09
CA ARG A 38 4.34 17.84 -11.27
C ARG A 38 5.51 17.50 -12.18
N CYS A 39 6.69 18.02 -11.86
CA CYS A 39 7.90 17.62 -12.58
C CYS A 39 8.20 16.13 -12.29
N PRO A 40 8.21 15.24 -13.30
CA PRO A 40 8.59 13.85 -13.09
C PRO A 40 10.08 13.73 -12.79
N ASP A 41 10.47 12.68 -12.07
CA ASP A 41 11.86 12.26 -12.03
C ASP A 41 12.32 11.95 -13.47
N ALA A 42 13.36 12.63 -13.94
CA ALA A 42 13.87 12.49 -15.31
C ALA A 42 14.25 11.04 -15.66
N ARG A 43 14.59 10.22 -14.65
CA ARG A 43 14.91 8.79 -14.83
C ARG A 43 13.70 7.98 -15.29
N LEU A 44 12.47 8.41 -14.98
CA LEU A 44 11.25 7.71 -15.42
C LEU A 44 11.15 7.62 -16.94
N ALA A 45 11.57 8.66 -17.67
CA ALA A 45 11.60 8.65 -19.13
C ALA A 45 12.63 7.66 -19.70
N VAL A 46 13.66 7.31 -18.91
CA VAL A 46 14.70 6.34 -19.30
C VAL A 46 14.27 4.90 -18.98
N VAL A 47 13.60 4.69 -17.84
CA VAL A 47 13.22 3.33 -17.41
C VAL A 47 11.85 2.86 -17.92
N SER A 48 11.01 3.78 -18.39
CA SER A 48 9.71 3.43 -18.98
C SER A 48 9.86 3.25 -20.49
N GLU A 49 9.17 2.26 -21.06
CA GLU A 49 9.02 2.13 -22.52
C GLU A 49 8.26 3.33 -23.10
N ARG A 50 7.30 3.86 -22.32
CA ARG A 50 6.56 5.07 -22.65
C ARG A 50 6.22 5.86 -21.39
N LEU A 51 6.43 7.18 -21.42
CA LEU A 51 5.96 8.11 -20.40
C LEU A 51 4.81 8.95 -20.98
N LEU A 52 3.63 8.79 -20.41
CA LEU A 52 2.43 9.57 -20.69
C LEU A 52 2.27 10.66 -19.63
N LEU A 53 1.86 11.85 -20.04
CA LEU A 53 1.56 12.97 -19.15
C LEU A 53 0.07 13.31 -19.27
N ALA A 54 -0.61 13.42 -18.14
CA ALA A 54 -1.99 13.91 -18.07
C ALA A 54 -2.16 14.76 -16.80
N ASP A 55 -3.01 15.78 -16.82
CA ASP A 55 -3.41 16.47 -15.59
C ASP A 55 -4.35 15.57 -14.79
N PHE A 56 -3.94 15.16 -13.58
CA PHE A 56 -4.76 14.26 -12.77
C PHE A 56 -6.01 14.92 -12.16
N ALA A 57 -6.13 16.26 -12.23
CA ALA A 57 -7.39 16.94 -11.90
C ALA A 57 -8.34 17.10 -13.09
N ASP A 58 -7.88 16.82 -14.31
CA ASP A 58 -8.74 16.73 -15.47
C ASP A 58 -9.29 15.30 -15.58
N GLU A 59 -10.50 15.09 -15.06
CA GLU A 59 -11.15 13.78 -15.09
C GLU A 59 -11.35 13.25 -16.52
N ALA A 60 -11.62 14.13 -17.49
CA ALA A 60 -11.80 13.74 -18.88
C ALA A 60 -10.46 13.30 -19.50
N GLY A 61 -9.42 14.12 -19.35
CA GLY A 61 -8.07 13.77 -19.81
C GLY A 61 -7.51 12.50 -19.17
N LEU A 62 -7.80 12.26 -17.88
CA LEU A 62 -7.41 11.02 -17.20
C LEU A 62 -8.21 9.81 -17.70
N ALA A 63 -9.50 9.98 -17.98
CA ALA A 63 -10.33 8.94 -18.59
C ALA A 63 -9.83 8.56 -19.99
N ASP A 64 -9.42 9.53 -20.80
CA ASP A 64 -8.86 9.28 -22.14
C ASP A 64 -7.52 8.53 -22.05
N ALA A 65 -6.61 8.96 -21.17
CA ALA A 65 -5.32 8.30 -20.97
C ALA A 65 -5.48 6.84 -20.48
N THR A 66 -6.42 6.59 -19.57
CA THR A 66 -6.72 5.24 -19.08
C THR A 66 -7.50 4.40 -20.09
N GLY A 67 -8.35 5.01 -20.91
CA GLY A 67 -9.04 4.37 -22.04
C GLY A 67 -8.06 3.88 -23.10
N ALA A 68 -7.11 4.72 -23.52
CA ALA A 68 -6.06 4.33 -24.47
C ALA A 68 -5.20 3.16 -23.93
N ALA A 69 -4.94 3.13 -22.62
CA ALA A 69 -4.23 2.01 -21.99
C ALA A 69 -5.09 0.73 -21.95
N ALA A 70 -6.40 0.85 -21.74
CA ALA A 70 -7.33 -0.27 -21.77
C ALA A 70 -7.44 -0.88 -23.18
N GLU A 71 -7.54 -0.05 -24.22
CA GLU A 71 -7.52 -0.49 -25.62
C GLU A 71 -6.22 -1.20 -26.00
N ALA A 72 -5.09 -0.78 -25.40
CA ALA A 72 -3.80 -1.43 -25.53
C ALA A 72 -3.65 -2.71 -24.67
N GLY A 73 -4.69 -3.10 -23.93
CA GLY A 73 -4.68 -4.30 -23.07
C GLY A 73 -3.80 -4.17 -21.81
N LEU A 74 -3.51 -2.94 -21.36
CA LEU A 74 -2.59 -2.66 -20.25
C LEU A 74 -3.27 -2.57 -18.88
N CYS A 75 -4.61 -2.54 -18.86
CA CYS A 75 -5.40 -2.45 -17.63
C CYS A 75 -5.59 -3.84 -17.01
N VAL A 76 -4.94 -4.08 -15.87
CA VAL A 76 -5.09 -5.32 -15.11
C VAL A 76 -6.36 -5.34 -14.26
N ASN A 77 -7.04 -4.20 -14.05
CA ASN A 77 -8.31 -4.12 -13.32
C ASN A 77 -9.38 -3.38 -14.13
N PRO A 78 -10.68 -3.68 -13.92
CA PRO A 78 -11.76 -2.87 -14.45
C PRO A 78 -11.64 -1.40 -13.99
N PRO A 79 -11.78 -0.41 -14.89
CA PRO A 79 -11.71 1.01 -14.50
C PRO A 79 -12.72 1.40 -13.41
N GLY A 80 -13.92 0.78 -13.42
CA GLY A 80 -14.94 0.99 -12.39
C GLY A 80 -14.49 0.57 -11.00
N ALA A 81 -13.72 -0.53 -10.88
CA ALA A 81 -13.20 -1.01 -9.60
C ALA A 81 -12.22 0.01 -8.99
N VAL A 82 -11.27 0.49 -9.81
CA VAL A 82 -10.27 1.48 -9.39
C VAL A 82 -10.92 2.80 -8.99
N ARG A 83 -11.92 3.27 -9.75
CA ARG A 83 -12.67 4.50 -9.44
C ARG A 83 -13.44 4.39 -8.13
N LEU A 84 -14.15 3.28 -7.91
CA LEU A 84 -14.89 3.05 -6.68
C LEU A 84 -13.96 3.03 -5.47
N LEU A 85 -12.84 2.32 -5.55
CA LEU A 85 -11.90 2.19 -4.44
C LEU A 85 -11.17 3.52 -4.13
N ALA A 86 -10.97 4.38 -5.13
CA ALA A 86 -10.38 5.70 -4.96
C ALA A 86 -11.33 6.72 -4.30
N ASP A 87 -12.65 6.54 -4.42
CA ASP A 87 -13.67 7.39 -3.78
C ASP A 87 -13.94 6.91 -2.35
N LYS A 88 -13.46 7.69 -1.36
CA LYS A 88 -13.64 7.39 0.06
C LYS A 88 -15.11 7.31 0.48
N GLU A 89 -15.98 8.15 -0.06
CA GLU A 89 -17.41 8.12 0.27
C GLU A 89 -18.11 6.92 -0.39
N ALA A 90 -17.69 6.53 -1.60
CA ALA A 90 -18.14 5.27 -2.19
C ALA A 90 -17.70 4.06 -1.35
N VAL A 91 -16.43 3.99 -0.94
CA VAL A 91 -15.92 2.92 -0.07
C VAL A 91 -16.69 2.86 1.25
N ARG A 92 -16.97 4.01 1.88
CA ARG A 92 -17.74 4.06 3.13
C ARG A 92 -19.16 3.52 2.93
N ARG A 93 -19.83 3.92 1.83
CA ARG A 93 -21.18 3.43 1.49
C ARG A 93 -21.20 1.91 1.25
N VAL A 94 -20.21 1.36 0.54
CA VAL A 94 -20.10 -0.10 0.34
C VAL A 94 -19.89 -0.82 1.68
N GLY A 95 -19.06 -0.25 2.57
CA GLY A 95 -18.86 -0.77 3.92
C GLY A 95 -20.14 -0.80 4.76
N GLU A 96 -21.02 0.19 4.60
CA GLU A 96 -22.32 0.25 5.27
C GLU A 96 -23.32 -0.79 4.72
N VAL A 97 -23.36 -0.96 3.38
CA VAL A 97 -24.26 -1.92 2.71
C VAL A 97 -23.95 -3.37 3.08
N ASN A 98 -22.70 -3.69 3.41
CA ASN A 98 -22.27 -5.04 3.80
C ASN A 98 -22.74 -5.50 5.19
N GLY A 99 -23.60 -4.74 5.87
CA GLY A 99 -24.10 -5.12 7.20
C GLY A 99 -23.01 -5.12 8.29
N LEU A 100 -21.83 -4.56 8.01
CA LEU A 100 -20.78 -4.28 8.99
C LEU A 100 -21.11 -3.05 9.85
N VAL A 101 -22.24 -2.40 9.58
CA VAL A 101 -22.86 -1.40 10.45
C VAL A 101 -24.32 -1.78 10.65
N ALA A 102 -24.66 -2.34 11.82
CA ALA A 102 -26.06 -2.31 12.26
C ALA A 102 -26.42 -0.84 12.55
N THR A 103 -27.40 -0.30 11.81
CA THR A 103 -27.89 1.07 11.97
C THR A 103 -28.54 1.24 13.34
N GLY A 104 -27.94 2.10 14.16
CA GLY A 104 -28.35 2.48 15.50
C GLY A 104 -27.37 3.54 16.02
N SER A 105 -27.77 4.43 16.91
CA SER A 105 -27.11 5.71 17.16
C SER A 105 -25.67 5.64 17.76
N SER A 106 -24.92 6.71 17.47
CA SER A 106 -23.85 7.36 18.26
C SER A 106 -22.54 6.63 18.57
N GLY A 107 -21.42 7.25 18.14
CA GLY A 107 -20.13 7.19 18.83
C GLY A 107 -19.03 6.37 18.15
N ALA A 108 -18.26 6.99 17.25
CA ALA A 108 -16.89 6.54 16.99
C ALA A 108 -16.03 6.84 18.24
N VAL A 109 -16.02 5.93 19.20
CA VAL A 109 -15.12 6.03 20.37
C VAL A 109 -13.74 5.56 19.92
N GLY A 110 -12.84 6.49 19.61
CA GLY A 110 -11.38 6.29 19.64
C GLY A 110 -10.81 5.00 19.03
N GLY A 111 -11.43 4.44 17.98
CA GLY A 111 -11.07 3.14 17.44
C GLY A 111 -9.68 3.16 16.82
N ALA A 112 -8.85 2.16 17.15
CA ALA A 112 -7.56 1.96 16.51
C ALA A 112 -7.75 1.90 14.99
N ARG A 113 -6.92 2.66 14.26
CA ARG A 113 -6.92 2.66 12.79
C ARG A 113 -5.97 1.59 12.29
N PHE A 114 -6.51 0.63 11.56
CA PHE A 114 -5.76 -0.42 10.92
C PHE A 114 -5.61 -0.12 9.43
N ARG A 115 -4.53 -0.62 8.84
CA ARG A 115 -4.42 -0.79 7.39
C ARG A 115 -4.23 -2.26 7.10
N VAL A 116 -4.93 -2.75 6.09
CA VAL A 116 -4.82 -4.11 5.61
C VAL A 116 -4.32 -4.03 4.18
N ASP A 117 -3.11 -4.53 3.99
CA ASP A 117 -2.45 -4.58 2.69
C ASP A 117 -2.73 -5.95 2.08
N THR A 118 -3.15 -5.92 0.82
CA THR A 118 -3.55 -7.11 0.08
C THR A 118 -2.83 -7.17 -1.26
N LEU A 119 -2.69 -8.38 -1.78
CA LEU A 119 -2.28 -8.66 -3.15
C LEU A 119 -3.34 -9.57 -3.78
N SER A 120 -3.94 -9.08 -4.87
CA SER A 120 -5.04 -9.77 -5.57
C SER A 120 -4.53 -10.44 -6.83
N VAL A 121 -5.01 -11.66 -7.11
CA VAL A 121 -4.77 -12.37 -8.38
C VAL A 121 -6.04 -13.09 -8.78
N HIS A 122 -6.57 -12.82 -9.97
CA HIS A 122 -7.85 -13.38 -10.43
C HIS A 122 -9.00 -13.20 -9.42
N GLY A 123 -9.05 -12.06 -8.73
CA GLY A 123 -10.05 -11.78 -7.69
C GLY A 123 -9.79 -12.50 -6.35
N MET A 124 -8.75 -13.32 -6.23
CA MET A 124 -8.36 -13.89 -4.95
C MET A 124 -7.52 -12.89 -4.15
N HIS A 125 -8.07 -12.41 -3.02
CA HIS A 125 -7.46 -11.36 -2.21
C HIS A 125 -6.61 -11.93 -1.06
N HIS A 126 -5.28 -11.89 -1.21
CA HIS A 126 -4.34 -12.36 -0.18
C HIS A 126 -3.88 -11.21 0.71
N THR A 127 -4.08 -11.31 2.03
CA THR A 127 -3.51 -10.33 2.96
C THR A 127 -2.00 -10.50 3.08
N VAL A 128 -1.27 -9.42 2.76
CA VAL A 128 0.18 -9.26 2.88
C VAL A 128 0.55 -8.79 4.28
N GLY A 129 -0.26 -7.91 4.87
CA GLY A 129 0.01 -7.39 6.20
C GLY A 129 -1.17 -6.67 6.82
N ILE A 130 -1.15 -6.58 8.15
CA ILE A 130 -2.07 -5.74 8.91
C ILE A 130 -1.20 -4.84 9.77
N THR A 131 -1.34 -3.54 9.58
CA THR A 131 -0.65 -2.51 10.38
C THR A 131 -1.66 -1.75 11.23
N VAL A 132 -1.18 -1.14 12.32
CA VAL A 132 -2.00 -0.29 13.18
C VAL A 132 -1.31 1.04 13.46
N GLU A 133 -2.07 2.12 13.45
CA GLU A 133 -1.60 3.43 13.91
C GLU A 133 -1.56 3.45 15.44
N THR A 134 -0.40 3.80 15.99
CA THR A 134 -0.17 3.92 17.42
C THR A 134 0.37 5.32 17.75
N PRO A 135 0.36 5.75 19.02
CA PRO A 135 1.00 7.00 19.43
C PRO A 135 2.49 7.10 19.04
N TYR A 136 3.18 5.97 18.85
CA TYR A 136 4.61 5.91 18.56
C TYR A 136 4.94 5.81 17.07
N GLY A 137 3.97 5.44 16.22
CA GLY A 137 4.17 5.22 14.80
C GLY A 137 3.22 4.19 14.22
N VAL A 138 3.51 3.73 13.00
CA VAL A 138 2.77 2.63 12.36
C VAL A 138 3.45 1.31 12.70
N LEU A 139 2.74 0.40 13.35
CA LEU A 139 3.27 -0.88 13.85
C LEU A 139 2.83 -2.05 12.95
N TYR A 140 3.76 -2.95 12.66
CA TYR A 140 3.57 -4.19 11.91
C TYR A 140 4.27 -5.38 12.60
N PRO A 141 3.66 -6.58 12.64
CA PRO A 141 2.23 -6.80 12.47
C PRO A 141 1.44 -6.11 13.59
N ALA A 142 0.18 -5.75 13.33
CA ALA A 142 -0.70 -5.26 14.37
C ALA A 142 -0.86 -6.31 15.49
N PRO A 143 -0.65 -5.95 16.77
CA PRO A 143 -0.72 -6.88 17.90
C PRO A 143 -2.19 -7.14 18.27
N VAL A 144 -2.88 -7.90 17.41
CA VAL A 144 -4.31 -8.22 17.57
C VAL A 144 -4.51 -9.73 17.67
N THR A 145 -5.64 -10.13 18.26
CA THR A 145 -6.02 -11.55 18.32
C THR A 145 -6.32 -12.11 16.92
N ALA A 146 -6.23 -13.43 16.76
CA ALA A 146 -6.55 -14.10 15.50
C ALA A 146 -7.97 -13.79 15.00
N GLY A 147 -8.94 -13.65 15.92
CA GLY A 147 -10.32 -13.30 15.58
C GLY A 147 -10.46 -11.89 15.02
N VAL A 148 -9.79 -10.90 15.64
CA VAL A 148 -9.78 -9.53 15.11
C VAL A 148 -9.09 -9.47 13.76
N ALA A 149 -7.95 -10.15 13.61
CA ALA A 149 -7.25 -10.23 12.34
C ALA A 149 -8.13 -10.86 11.24
N ALA A 150 -8.87 -11.93 11.56
CA ALA A 150 -9.81 -12.56 10.63
C ALA A 150 -10.95 -11.63 10.23
N ALA A 151 -11.54 -10.90 11.18
CA ALA A 151 -12.59 -9.92 10.90
C ALA A 151 -12.10 -8.80 9.97
N LEU A 152 -10.90 -8.27 10.21
CA LEU A 152 -10.28 -7.27 9.35
C LEU A 152 -10.06 -7.80 7.93
N ARG A 153 -9.50 -9.00 7.78
CA ARG A 153 -9.30 -9.64 6.46
C ARG A 153 -10.62 -9.86 5.73
N SER A 154 -11.63 -10.34 6.43
CA SER A 154 -12.97 -10.58 5.88
C SER A 154 -13.60 -9.31 5.33
N ALA A 155 -13.60 -8.22 6.13
CA ALA A 155 -14.20 -6.95 5.70
C ALA A 155 -13.51 -6.38 4.45
N VAL A 156 -12.19 -6.53 4.37
CA VAL A 156 -11.39 -6.03 3.25
C VAL A 156 -11.58 -6.88 2.00
N ALA A 157 -11.58 -8.21 2.14
CA ALA A 157 -11.89 -9.11 1.02
C ALA A 157 -13.27 -8.80 0.43
N SER A 158 -14.30 -8.65 1.27
CA SER A 158 -15.65 -8.31 0.81
C SER A 158 -15.71 -6.96 0.07
N LEU A 159 -14.98 -5.94 0.52
CA LEU A 159 -14.89 -4.67 -0.18
C LEU A 159 -14.30 -4.85 -1.60
N LEU A 160 -13.20 -5.60 -1.70
CA LEU A 160 -12.51 -5.80 -2.96
C LEU A 160 -13.32 -6.67 -3.94
N ASP A 161 -14.02 -7.70 -3.43
CA ASP A 161 -14.95 -8.53 -4.20
C ASP A 161 -16.07 -7.67 -4.81
N LEU A 162 -16.70 -6.81 -4.00
CA LEU A 162 -17.80 -5.93 -4.45
C LEU A 162 -17.34 -4.85 -5.41
N ALA A 163 -16.12 -4.35 -5.23
CA ALA A 163 -15.51 -3.45 -6.20
C ALA A 163 -15.21 -4.14 -7.53
N GLY A 164 -15.18 -5.48 -7.57
CA GLY A 164 -14.71 -6.25 -8.71
C GLY A 164 -13.22 -6.07 -8.96
N TYR A 165 -12.43 -5.88 -7.89
CA TYR A 165 -10.98 -5.77 -7.98
C TYR A 165 -10.39 -7.14 -8.31
N GLN A 166 -9.44 -7.22 -9.24
CA GLN A 166 -9.00 -8.51 -9.80
C GLN A 166 -7.52 -8.77 -9.57
N TYR A 167 -6.67 -7.76 -9.73
CA TYR A 167 -5.21 -7.94 -9.72
C TYR A 167 -4.48 -6.82 -8.99
N GLY A 168 -3.35 -7.18 -8.39
CA GLY A 168 -2.39 -6.24 -7.85
C GLY A 168 -2.70 -5.82 -6.41
N PRO A 169 -1.89 -4.89 -5.88
CA PRO A 169 -1.94 -4.53 -4.47
C PRO A 169 -3.07 -3.55 -4.15
N ALA A 170 -3.58 -3.63 -2.92
CA ALA A 170 -4.48 -2.63 -2.36
C ALA A 170 -4.23 -2.46 -0.86
N CYS A 171 -4.17 -1.21 -0.41
CA CYS A 171 -4.11 -0.82 1.01
C CYS A 171 -5.48 -0.28 1.44
N THR A 172 -6.16 -0.99 2.34
CA THR A 172 -7.48 -0.60 2.85
C THR A 172 -7.39 -0.10 4.28
N SER A 173 -7.90 1.09 4.54
CA SER A 173 -8.01 1.68 5.87
C SER A 173 -9.26 1.19 6.57
N VAL A 174 -9.12 0.69 7.80
CA VAL A 174 -10.21 0.09 8.58
C VAL A 174 -10.19 0.65 9.99
N VAL A 175 -11.35 1.08 10.50
CA VAL A 175 -11.53 1.44 11.90
C VAL A 175 -12.27 0.30 12.60
N LEU A 176 -11.73 -0.20 13.71
CA LEU A 176 -12.45 -1.16 14.53
C LEU A 176 -13.43 -0.41 15.44
N THR A 177 -14.72 -0.72 15.31
CA THR A 177 -15.78 -0.16 16.15
C THR A 177 -16.35 -1.23 17.07
N ALA A 178 -17.18 -0.84 18.05
CA ALA A 178 -17.92 -1.80 18.88
C ALA A 178 -18.82 -2.76 18.08
N ARG A 179 -19.17 -2.39 16.83
CA ARG A 179 -20.00 -3.19 15.93
C ARG A 179 -19.21 -3.99 14.89
N GLY A 180 -17.88 -3.93 14.96
CA GLY A 180 -16.99 -4.58 14.01
C GLY A 180 -16.18 -3.61 13.15
N PRO A 181 -15.40 -4.15 12.20
CA PRO A 181 -14.53 -3.37 11.33
C PRO A 181 -15.32 -2.58 10.29
N VAL A 182 -14.98 -1.30 10.12
CA VAL A 182 -15.56 -0.40 9.11
C VAL A 182 -14.46 0.08 8.18
N THR A 183 -14.60 -0.19 6.88
CA THR A 183 -13.69 0.30 5.84
C THR A 183 -13.94 1.78 5.61
N THR A 184 -12.88 2.59 5.70
CA THR A 184 -12.95 4.07 5.60
C THR A 184 -12.26 4.62 4.36
N GLY A 185 -11.55 3.78 3.62
CA GLY A 185 -10.92 4.13 2.35
C GLY A 185 -10.07 3.01 1.82
N CYS A 186 -9.73 3.07 0.54
CA CYS A 186 -8.84 2.12 -0.12
C CYS A 186 -7.93 2.87 -1.09
N ARG A 187 -6.73 2.33 -1.31
CA ARG A 187 -5.82 2.79 -2.36
C ARG A 187 -5.22 1.59 -3.07
N THR A 188 -5.31 1.57 -4.40
CA THR A 188 -4.75 0.53 -5.26
C THR A 188 -3.35 0.94 -5.70
N VAL A 189 -2.41 0.95 -4.75
CA VAL A 189 -1.03 1.41 -4.95
C VAL A 189 -0.04 0.28 -4.69
N VAL A 190 1.02 0.24 -5.49
CA VAL A 190 2.13 -0.68 -5.26
C VAL A 190 2.98 -0.12 -4.12
N ALA A 191 3.08 -0.88 -3.02
CA ALA A 191 3.98 -0.60 -1.91
C ALA A 191 3.79 0.79 -1.29
N GLU A 192 2.67 0.98 -0.60
CA GLU A 192 2.47 2.22 0.13
C GLU A 192 3.44 2.33 1.31
N GLU A 193 4.30 3.33 1.30
CA GLU A 193 5.16 3.61 2.45
C GLU A 193 4.32 4.10 3.65
N PRO A 194 4.65 3.69 4.88
CA PRO A 194 5.85 2.93 5.27
C PRO A 194 5.70 1.39 5.25
N VAL A 195 4.60 0.85 4.71
CA VAL A 195 4.26 -0.57 4.88
C VAL A 195 5.26 -1.49 4.20
N ALA A 196 5.77 -1.13 3.03
CA ALA A 196 6.75 -1.95 2.33
C ALA A 196 8.04 -2.11 3.13
N GLY A 197 8.58 -1.02 3.70
CA GLY A 197 9.72 -1.08 4.62
C GLY A 197 9.42 -1.91 5.88
N LEU A 198 8.25 -1.74 6.48
CA LEU A 198 7.81 -2.51 7.65
C LEU A 198 7.79 -4.02 7.39
N VAL A 199 7.19 -4.45 6.28
CA VAL A 199 7.13 -5.87 5.90
C VAL A 199 8.51 -6.42 5.58
N ARG A 200 9.37 -5.63 4.92
CA ARG A 200 10.75 -6.01 4.64
C ARG A 200 11.53 -6.26 5.92
N VAL A 201 11.43 -5.37 6.90
CA VAL A 201 12.15 -5.48 8.18
C VAL A 201 11.62 -6.65 9.03
N ALA A 202 10.30 -6.78 9.19
CA ALA A 202 9.72 -7.76 10.11
C ALA A 202 9.57 -9.17 9.50
N ALA A 203 9.46 -9.30 8.17
CA ALA A 203 9.22 -10.58 7.50
C ALA A 203 10.31 -10.96 6.48
N GLY A 204 11.21 -10.05 6.13
CA GLY A 204 12.24 -10.28 5.10
C GLY A 204 11.65 -10.41 3.69
N ARG A 205 10.49 -9.79 3.43
CA ARG A 205 9.74 -9.93 2.16
C ARG A 205 9.75 -8.63 1.37
N ASP A 206 9.95 -8.74 0.06
CA ASP A 206 9.87 -7.62 -0.87
C ASP A 206 8.49 -7.56 -1.51
N VAL A 207 7.58 -6.79 -0.91
CA VAL A 207 6.18 -6.71 -1.34
C VAL A 207 6.02 -6.18 -2.77
N VAL A 208 6.94 -5.33 -3.24
CA VAL A 208 6.93 -4.79 -4.61
C VAL A 208 7.23 -5.92 -5.60
N GLY A 209 8.36 -6.61 -5.40
CA GLY A 209 8.77 -7.72 -6.24
C GLY A 209 7.79 -8.90 -6.21
N ASP A 210 7.18 -9.17 -5.05
CA ASP A 210 6.14 -10.19 -4.90
C ASP A 210 4.87 -9.81 -5.70
N ALA A 211 4.47 -8.54 -5.69
CA ALA A 211 3.31 -8.06 -6.47
C ALA A 211 3.51 -8.25 -7.99
N PHE A 212 4.67 -7.84 -8.52
CA PHE A 212 4.98 -8.07 -9.94
C PHE A 212 5.23 -9.55 -10.25
N GLY A 213 5.77 -10.31 -9.31
CA GLY A 213 5.87 -11.76 -9.43
C GLY A 213 4.52 -12.43 -9.61
N ALA A 214 3.54 -12.02 -8.81
CA ALA A 214 2.18 -12.52 -8.90
C ALA A 214 1.50 -12.13 -10.21
N LEU A 215 1.68 -10.89 -10.68
CA LEU A 215 1.22 -10.46 -12.00
C LEU A 215 1.87 -11.24 -13.14
N ALA A 216 3.11 -11.71 -12.96
CA ALA A 216 3.80 -12.58 -13.91
C ALA A 216 3.40 -14.07 -13.78
N GLY A 217 2.40 -14.39 -12.94
CA GLY A 217 1.88 -15.74 -12.76
C GLY A 217 2.59 -16.59 -11.70
N ARG A 218 3.44 -15.99 -10.85
CA ARG A 218 3.97 -16.68 -9.67
C ARG A 218 2.90 -16.76 -8.58
N ASP A 219 2.92 -17.84 -7.80
CA ASP A 219 1.99 -17.99 -6.68
C ASP A 219 2.22 -16.94 -5.59
N VAL A 220 1.13 -16.46 -5.00
CA VAL A 220 1.18 -15.56 -3.84
C VAL A 220 1.51 -16.36 -2.59
N VAL A 221 2.71 -16.16 -2.05
CA VAL A 221 3.13 -16.81 -0.80
C VAL A 221 2.71 -15.96 0.40
N PRO A 222 1.96 -16.53 1.38
CA PRO A 222 1.59 -15.82 2.59
C PRO A 222 2.79 -15.19 3.30
N VAL A 223 2.63 -13.97 3.78
CA VAL A 223 3.67 -13.28 4.56
C VAL A 223 3.54 -13.69 6.02
N ARG A 224 4.64 -14.20 6.58
CA ARG A 224 4.73 -14.52 8.01
C ARG A 224 5.81 -13.65 8.64
N ALA A 225 5.39 -12.72 9.49
CA ALA A 225 6.31 -11.92 10.28
C ALA A 225 7.13 -12.81 11.23
N ARG A 226 8.41 -12.50 11.35
CA ARG A 226 9.38 -13.15 12.25
C ARG A 226 9.66 -12.31 13.51
N GLY A 227 9.22 -11.06 13.50
CA GLY A 227 9.27 -10.11 14.60
C GLY A 227 8.30 -8.95 14.33
N PHE A 228 8.55 -7.82 14.97
CA PHE A 228 7.79 -6.59 14.83
C PHE A 228 8.66 -5.51 14.20
N ALA A 229 8.02 -4.58 13.51
CA ALA A 229 8.62 -3.37 13.00
C ALA A 229 7.70 -2.18 13.23
N VAL A 230 8.28 -1.01 13.47
CA VAL A 230 7.56 0.25 13.63
C VAL A 230 8.17 1.31 12.74
N ALA A 231 7.30 2.09 12.10
CA ALA A 231 7.68 3.20 11.26
C ALA A 231 7.32 4.50 11.97
N ILE A 232 8.34 5.32 12.22
CA ILE A 232 8.25 6.54 13.01
C ILE A 232 8.50 7.71 12.06
N ALA A 233 7.58 8.66 12.00
CA ALA A 233 7.75 9.84 11.16
C ALA A 233 8.97 10.66 11.64
N VAL A 234 9.90 10.92 10.72
CA VAL A 234 11.11 11.71 10.96
C VAL A 234 11.23 12.78 9.88
N GLY A 235 11.33 14.05 10.29
CA GLY A 235 11.44 15.18 9.36
C GLY A 235 12.88 15.48 8.97
N GLY A 236 13.12 15.86 7.71
CA GLY A 236 14.36 16.51 7.24
C GLY A 236 15.67 15.96 7.80
N LEU A 237 16.48 16.84 8.41
CA LEU A 237 17.81 16.54 8.99
C LEU A 237 17.78 15.45 10.07
N LEU A 238 16.66 15.27 10.77
CA LEU A 238 16.52 14.19 11.75
C LEU A 238 16.58 12.82 11.06
N GLY A 239 16.03 12.72 9.84
CA GLY A 239 16.10 11.50 9.02
C GLY A 239 17.53 11.04 8.77
N GLU A 240 18.48 11.96 8.53
CA GLU A 240 19.90 11.62 8.38
C GLU A 240 20.52 11.15 9.70
N ARG A 241 20.25 11.86 10.80
CA ARG A 241 20.83 11.53 12.11
C ARG A 241 20.37 10.17 12.63
N VAL A 242 19.11 9.81 12.40
CA VAL A 242 18.58 8.53 12.88
C VAL A 242 19.06 7.35 12.05
N ARG A 243 19.54 7.54 10.81
CA ARG A 243 20.11 6.45 9.99
C ARG A 243 21.35 5.83 10.63
N GLU A 244 22.08 6.59 11.43
CA GLU A 244 23.30 6.13 12.10
C GLU A 244 23.02 5.31 13.37
N LEU A 245 21.76 5.27 13.83
CA LEU A 245 21.38 4.54 15.03
C LEU A 245 21.38 3.02 14.75
N PRO A 246 21.97 2.19 15.64
CA PRO A 246 22.19 0.77 15.36
C PRO A 246 20.90 -0.06 15.24
N TYR A 247 19.78 0.46 15.75
CA TYR A 247 18.47 -0.19 15.70
C TYR A 247 17.58 0.33 14.55
N VAL A 248 17.97 1.40 13.85
CA VAL A 248 17.28 1.85 12.63
C VAL A 248 17.74 0.98 11.48
N ARG A 249 16.78 0.33 10.81
CA ARG A 249 17.05 -0.59 9.70
C ARG A 249 16.96 0.09 8.35
N GLU A 250 16.07 1.06 8.24
CA GLU A 250 15.79 1.78 7.00
C GLU A 250 15.23 3.16 7.32
N VAL A 251 15.46 4.14 6.45
CA VAL A 251 14.73 5.41 6.44
C VAL A 251 14.16 5.65 5.06
N VAL A 252 12.83 5.60 4.95
CA VAL A 252 12.08 5.60 3.69
C VAL A 252 10.84 6.48 3.80
N GLY A 253 10.56 7.29 2.78
CA GLY A 253 9.34 8.11 2.72
C GLY A 253 9.14 9.09 3.89
N GLY A 254 10.21 9.53 4.56
CA GLY A 254 10.11 10.35 5.77
C GLY A 254 9.83 9.56 7.05
N TYR A 255 10.05 8.24 7.05
CA TYR A 255 9.91 7.38 8.21
C TYR A 255 11.23 6.68 8.53
N ALA A 256 11.56 6.56 9.80
CA ALA A 256 12.57 5.64 10.29
C ALA A 256 11.88 4.32 10.66
N VAL A 257 12.39 3.21 10.11
CA VAL A 257 11.87 1.86 10.36
C VAL A 257 12.81 1.14 11.30
N VAL A 258 12.26 0.68 12.42
CA VAL A 258 12.96 -0.11 13.45
C VAL A 258 12.32 -1.49 13.52
N GLY A 259 13.12 -2.53 13.79
CA GLY A 259 12.64 -3.89 13.98
C GLY A 259 13.12 -4.50 15.29
N ALA A 260 12.29 -5.34 15.91
CA ALA A 260 12.57 -6.06 17.15
C ALA A 260 11.81 -7.39 17.21
N GLU A 261 12.19 -8.30 18.11
CA GLU A 261 11.53 -9.60 18.29
C GLU A 261 10.20 -9.53 19.05
N SER A 262 9.96 -8.45 19.82
CA SER A 262 8.74 -8.27 20.63
C SER A 262 8.13 -6.88 20.45
N VAL A 263 6.84 -6.76 20.78
CA VAL A 263 6.12 -5.48 20.74
C VAL A 263 6.69 -4.51 21.78
N ASP A 264 7.00 -4.98 22.98
CA ASP A 264 7.49 -4.11 24.06
C ASP A 264 8.83 -3.45 23.67
N LEU A 265 9.75 -4.23 23.10
CA LEU A 265 11.04 -3.72 22.65
C LEU A 265 10.91 -2.76 21.47
N VAL A 266 10.04 -3.04 20.51
CA VAL A 266 9.85 -2.12 19.37
C VAL A 266 9.23 -0.79 19.80
N VAL A 267 8.35 -0.82 20.80
CA VAL A 267 7.75 0.39 21.39
C VAL A 267 8.77 1.19 22.19
N GLU A 268 9.63 0.53 22.96
CA GLU A 268 10.73 1.16 23.69
C GLU A 268 11.68 1.90 22.72
N LEU A 269 12.14 1.22 21.68
CA LEU A 269 13.02 1.82 20.66
C LEU A 269 12.36 2.98 19.91
N ALA A 270 11.05 2.89 19.65
CA ALA A 270 10.30 4.00 19.07
C ALA A 270 10.24 5.21 20.01
N GLY A 271 10.13 4.98 21.31
CA GLY A 271 10.23 6.01 22.35
C GLY A 271 11.52 6.80 22.24
N PHE A 272 12.67 6.13 22.17
CA PHE A 272 13.97 6.79 22.06
C PHE A 272 14.11 7.65 20.79
N ILE A 273 13.63 7.16 19.64
CA ILE A 273 13.67 7.95 18.39
C ILE A 273 12.79 9.19 18.50
N ARG A 274 11.61 9.07 19.12
CA ARG A 274 10.70 10.21 19.30
C ARG A 274 11.23 11.23 20.28
N GLU A 275 11.90 10.81 21.35
CA GLU A 275 12.61 11.72 22.26
C GLU A 275 13.68 12.50 21.49
N LEU A 276 14.52 11.82 20.69
CA LEU A 276 15.49 12.49 19.82
C LEU A 276 14.84 13.46 18.83
N ALA A 277 13.65 13.13 18.33
CA ALA A 277 12.87 14.01 17.46
C ALA A 277 12.31 15.25 18.20
N GLY A 278 11.87 15.07 19.44
CA GLY A 278 11.29 16.11 20.29
C GLY A 278 12.34 17.02 20.94
N SER A 279 13.55 16.52 21.20
CA SER A 279 14.68 17.30 21.72
C SER A 279 15.33 18.22 20.68
N GLY A 280 14.83 18.24 19.44
CA GLY A 280 15.30 19.11 18.35
C GLY A 280 14.73 20.54 18.33
N VAL A 281 14.05 20.97 19.40
CA VAL A 281 13.69 22.38 19.60
C VAL A 281 14.57 22.96 20.70
N CYS A 282 15.73 23.48 20.29
CA CYS A 282 16.46 24.63 20.84
C CYS A 282 17.59 24.97 19.85
#